data_AF-A0A3S0FEZ6-F1
#
_entry.id   AF-A0A3S0FEZ6-F1
#
_cell.length_a   1.000
_cell.length_b   1.000
_cell.length_c   1.000
_cell.angle_alpha   90.00
_cell.angle_beta   90.00
_cell.angle_gamma   90.00
#
_symmetry.space_group_name_H-M   'P 1'
#
loop_
_entity.id
_entity.type
_entity.pdbx_description
1 polymer ?
#
loop_
_entity_poly.entity_id
_entity_poly.type
_entity_poly.pdbx_seq_one_letter_code
_entity_poly.pdbx_strand_id
1 'polypeptide(L)'
;MTAKEKQTAFIKTYLKPVLKIHGYSNSGQTWWKDKGDFFNIINLQNYSWNSKESVDFRFNIGIALKALLLDEQKKKATYNDLAIHLDEGTFLPDRINRKYGDNQGYSITEKTDLDEFISAVKTDFENYILPKLDEPKSLHDCVQYYGHLSFWGERLKILIKENKLLA
;
A
#
# COMPACT_ATOMS: atom_id res chain seq x y z
N MET A 1 -14.67 -20.13 11.11
CA MET A 1 -14.60 -18.75 10.63
C MET A 1 -14.71 -18.75 9.12
N THR A 2 -15.59 -17.93 8.57
CA THR A 2 -15.69 -17.64 7.14
C THR A 2 -14.43 -16.91 6.65
N ALA A 3 -14.17 -16.87 5.35
CA ALA A 3 -13.04 -16.10 4.79
C ALA A 3 -13.14 -14.60 5.12
N LYS A 4 -14.36 -14.04 5.13
CA LYS A 4 -14.59 -12.64 5.49
C LYS A 4 -14.28 -12.35 6.97
N GLU A 5 -14.64 -13.27 7.87
CA GLU A 5 -14.27 -13.18 9.28
C GLU A 5 -12.76 -13.27 9.47
N LYS A 6 -12.07 -14.14 8.72
CA LYS A 6 -10.61 -14.26 8.72
C LYS A 6 -9.92 -12.99 8.24
N GLN A 7 -10.38 -12.39 7.13
CA GLN A 7 -9.85 -11.11 6.66
C GLN A 7 -10.05 -10.01 7.71
N THR A 8 -11.23 -9.95 8.33
CA THR A 8 -11.54 -8.98 9.39
C THR A 8 -10.62 -9.17 10.60
N ALA A 9 -10.38 -10.42 11.00
CA ALA A 9 -9.45 -10.76 12.07
C ALA A 9 -8.02 -10.33 11.71
N PHE A 10 -7.50 -10.73 10.54
CA PHE A 10 -6.19 -10.32 10.01
C PHE A 10 -6.00 -8.79 10.05
N ILE A 11 -6.97 -8.01 9.57
CA ILE A 11 -6.88 -6.55 9.56
C ILE A 11 -6.78 -6.01 11.00
N LYS A 12 -7.60 -6.55 11.91
CA LYS A 12 -7.71 -6.06 13.28
C LYS A 12 -6.51 -6.45 14.15
N THR A 13 -6.04 -7.68 14.04
CA THR A 13 -5.03 -8.25 14.94
C THR A 13 -3.60 -7.97 14.50
N TYR A 14 -3.38 -7.83 13.18
CA TYR A 14 -2.04 -7.64 12.62
C TYR A 14 -1.92 -6.32 11.84
N LEU A 15 -2.64 -6.18 10.72
CA LEU A 15 -2.35 -5.10 9.75
C LEU A 15 -2.51 -3.70 10.36
N LYS A 16 -3.63 -3.43 11.02
CA LYS A 16 -3.89 -2.10 11.60
C LYS A 16 -2.91 -1.78 12.75
N PRO A 17 -2.66 -2.67 13.72
CA PRO A 17 -1.63 -2.44 14.75
C PRO A 17 -0.24 -2.17 14.16
N VAL A 18 0.22 -2.98 13.20
CA VAL A 18 1.55 -2.83 12.62
C VAL A 18 1.67 -1.51 11.86
N LEU A 19 0.72 -1.18 10.98
CA LEU A 19 0.76 0.10 10.27
C LEU A 19 0.73 1.30 11.23
N LYS A 20 -0.02 1.21 12.33
CA LYS A 20 -0.03 2.25 13.36
C LYS A 20 1.34 2.41 14.04
N ILE A 21 2.02 1.30 14.38
CA ILE A 21 3.38 1.32 14.95
C ILE A 21 4.35 2.02 13.99
N HIS A 22 4.19 1.81 12.68
CA HIS A 22 5.00 2.45 11.65
C HIS A 22 4.59 3.90 11.31
N GLY A 23 3.67 4.49 12.08
CA GLY A 23 3.26 5.89 11.98
C GLY A 23 2.14 6.17 10.97
N TYR A 24 1.46 5.15 10.47
CA TYR A 24 0.31 5.35 9.59
C TYR A 24 -0.94 5.70 10.38
N SER A 25 -1.65 6.72 9.91
CA SER A 25 -3.05 6.99 10.24
C SER A 25 -3.97 6.22 9.28
N ASN A 26 -5.24 6.04 9.62
CA ASN A 26 -6.15 5.24 8.79
C ASN A 26 -7.60 5.73 8.78
N SER A 27 -8.30 5.46 7.69
CA SER A 27 -9.74 5.65 7.50
C SER A 27 -10.27 4.54 6.63
N GLY A 28 -11.14 3.69 7.18
CA GLY A 28 -11.59 2.47 6.50
C GLY A 28 -10.41 1.57 6.14
N GLN A 29 -10.32 1.21 4.87
CA GLN A 29 -9.28 0.34 4.29
C GLN A 29 -8.11 1.14 3.67
N THR A 30 -7.98 2.43 3.99
CA THR A 30 -6.87 3.26 3.53
C THR A 30 -6.05 3.74 4.71
N TRP A 31 -4.74 3.58 4.59
CA TRP A 31 -3.74 4.04 5.54
C TRP A 31 -2.84 5.07 4.85
N TRP A 32 -2.49 6.14 5.56
CA TRP A 32 -1.54 7.14 5.08
C TRP A 32 -0.51 7.48 6.15
N LYS A 33 0.72 7.74 5.71
CA LYS A 33 1.80 8.26 6.55
C LYS A 33 2.30 9.57 5.95
N ASP A 34 2.29 10.62 6.76
CA ASP A 34 2.84 11.92 6.38
C ASP A 34 4.37 11.86 6.34
N LYS A 35 4.95 12.32 5.22
CA LYS A 35 6.39 12.34 4.96
C LYS A 35 6.90 13.75 4.64
N GLY A 36 6.17 14.79 5.04
CA GLY A 36 6.51 16.18 4.72
C GLY A 36 5.78 16.65 3.47
N ASP A 37 6.42 16.59 2.30
CA ASP A 37 5.85 17.09 1.04
C ASP A 37 4.92 16.09 0.33
N PHE A 38 4.90 14.85 0.82
CA PHE A 38 4.10 13.77 0.27
C PHE A 38 3.55 12.87 1.37
N PHE A 39 2.61 12.01 0.99
CA PHE A 39 2.11 10.92 1.82
C PHE A 39 2.50 9.59 1.20
N ASN A 40 2.90 8.62 2.03
CA ASN A 40 2.80 7.21 1.64
C ASN A 40 1.36 6.76 1.85
N ILE A 41 0.81 5.98 0.92
CA ILE A 41 -0.54 5.44 1.00
C ILE A 41 -0.50 3.93 0.79
N ILE A 42 -1.26 3.21 1.61
CA ILE A 42 -1.57 1.80 1.44
C ILE A 42 -3.09 1.68 1.49
N ASN A 43 -3.69 1.08 0.47
CA ASN A 43 -5.12 0.83 0.39
C ASN A 43 -5.36 -0.66 0.17
N LEU A 44 -6.12 -1.29 1.07
CA LEU A 44 -6.63 -2.64 0.85
C LEU A 44 -7.87 -2.51 -0.05
N GLN A 45 -7.85 -3.20 -1.18
CA GLN A 45 -8.96 -3.24 -2.13
C GLN A 45 -9.47 -4.67 -2.27
N ASN A 46 -10.72 -4.88 -1.89
CA ASN A 46 -11.45 -6.12 -2.16
C ASN A 46 -11.88 -6.21 -3.62
N TYR A 47 -11.84 -7.41 -4.18
CA TYR A 47 -12.44 -7.69 -5.49
C TYR A 47 -13.95 -7.87 -5.43
N SER A 48 -14.61 -7.63 -6.56
CA SER A 48 -16.07 -7.59 -6.68
C SER A 48 -16.73 -8.97 -6.59
N TRP A 49 -15.96 -10.04 -6.81
CA TRP A 49 -16.43 -11.43 -6.78
C TRP A 49 -16.30 -12.11 -5.41
N ASN A 50 -15.90 -11.38 -4.37
CA ASN A 50 -15.76 -11.94 -3.03
C ASN A 50 -17.08 -12.46 -2.47
N SER A 51 -17.01 -13.62 -1.80
CA SER A 51 -18.12 -14.22 -1.06
C SER A 51 -17.81 -14.25 0.45
N LYS A 52 -18.64 -14.95 1.24
CA LYS A 52 -18.31 -15.19 2.65
C LYS A 52 -17.18 -16.22 2.77
N GLU A 53 -17.14 -17.18 1.86
CA GLU A 53 -16.30 -18.38 1.86
C GLU A 53 -14.95 -18.18 1.14
N SER A 54 -14.86 -17.18 0.25
CA SER A 54 -13.63 -16.81 -0.47
C SER A 54 -13.51 -15.30 -0.59
N VAL A 55 -12.34 -14.77 -0.24
CA VAL A 55 -12.05 -13.34 -0.28
C VAL A 55 -10.69 -13.12 -0.93
N ASP A 56 -10.70 -12.42 -2.06
CA ASP A 56 -9.53 -11.96 -2.79
C ASP A 56 -9.39 -10.44 -2.65
N PHE A 57 -8.16 -9.99 -2.43
CA PHE A 57 -7.86 -8.57 -2.25
C PHE A 57 -6.41 -8.27 -2.60
N ARG A 58 -6.13 -7.00 -2.90
CA ARG A 58 -4.78 -6.49 -3.15
C ARG A 58 -4.47 -5.28 -2.28
N PHE A 59 -3.20 -4.92 -2.18
CA PHE A 59 -2.80 -3.64 -1.63
C PHE A 59 -2.37 -2.69 -2.75
N ASN A 60 -3.16 -1.65 -2.97
CA ASN A 60 -2.72 -0.54 -3.79
C ASN A 60 -1.82 0.36 -2.95
N ILE A 61 -0.62 0.64 -3.45
CA ILE A 61 0.44 1.33 -2.71
C ILE A 61 0.99 2.46 -3.56
N GLY A 62 1.32 3.59 -2.96
CA GLY A 62 2.01 4.64 -3.67
C GLY A 62 2.22 5.89 -2.83
N ILE A 63 2.54 6.98 -3.51
CA ILE A 63 2.68 8.30 -2.90
C ILE A 63 1.64 9.27 -3.44
N ALA A 64 1.18 10.18 -2.59
CA ALA A 64 0.41 11.35 -2.99
C ALA A 64 1.22 12.62 -2.70
N LEU A 65 1.31 13.52 -3.67
CA LEU A 65 1.99 14.81 -3.49
C LEU A 65 1.03 15.79 -2.82
N LYS A 66 1.45 16.41 -1.70
CA LYS A 66 0.56 17.32 -0.97
C LYS A 66 0.12 18.51 -1.79
N ALA A 67 1.02 19.03 -2.62
CA ALA A 67 0.74 20.15 -3.53
C ALA A 67 -0.35 19.85 -4.58
N LEU A 68 -0.72 18.58 -4.79
CA LEU A 68 -1.77 18.18 -5.73
C LEU A 68 -3.10 17.86 -5.04
N LEU A 69 -3.16 17.96 -3.71
CA LEU A 69 -4.41 17.73 -2.99
C LEU A 69 -5.35 18.91 -3.23
N LEU A 70 -6.60 18.59 -3.59
CA LEU A 70 -7.64 19.60 -3.83
C LEU A 70 -7.97 20.47 -2.61
N ASP A 71 -7.60 20.01 -1.42
CA ASP A 71 -7.80 20.71 -0.16
C ASP A 71 -6.44 20.82 0.54
N GLU A 72 -5.90 22.04 0.59
CA GLU A 72 -4.59 22.34 1.20
C GLU A 72 -4.59 22.12 2.72
N GLN A 73 -5.76 22.10 3.37
CA GLN A 73 -5.90 21.79 4.80
C GLN A 73 -6.05 20.29 5.04
N LYS A 74 -6.16 19.47 3.99
CA LYS A 74 -6.40 18.04 4.07
C LYS A 74 -5.20 17.34 4.71
N LYS A 75 -5.33 16.99 5.98
CA LYS A 75 -4.37 16.17 6.74
C LYS A 75 -4.38 14.68 6.37
N LYS A 76 -4.97 14.32 5.22
CA LYS A 76 -5.14 12.94 4.76
C LYS A 76 -5.05 12.85 3.24
N ALA A 77 -4.46 11.77 2.75
CA ALA A 77 -4.56 11.39 1.36
C ALA A 77 -5.34 10.08 1.22
N THR A 78 -5.96 9.90 0.07
CA THR A 78 -6.77 8.74 -0.29
C THR A 78 -6.17 8.04 -1.49
N TYR A 79 -6.64 6.84 -1.80
CA TYR A 79 -6.22 6.10 -3.00
C TYR A 79 -6.35 6.92 -4.30
N ASN A 80 -7.35 7.80 -4.39
CA ASN A 80 -7.57 8.64 -5.58
C ASN A 80 -6.61 9.83 -5.68
N ASP A 81 -5.84 10.10 -4.61
CA ASP A 81 -4.86 11.20 -4.57
C ASP A 81 -3.45 10.74 -5.01
N LEU A 82 -3.29 9.46 -5.38
CA LEU A 82 -1.99 8.88 -5.73
C LEU A 82 -1.40 9.52 -7.00
N ALA A 83 -0.13 9.93 -6.90
CA ALA A 83 0.69 10.33 -8.03
C ALA A 83 1.35 9.14 -8.73
N ILE A 84 1.59 8.06 -7.98
CA ILE A 84 2.06 6.76 -8.48
C ILE A 84 1.13 5.66 -7.96
N HIS A 85 0.69 4.76 -8.85
CA HIS A 85 -0.17 3.62 -8.47
C HIS A 85 0.60 2.31 -8.62
N LEU A 86 1.14 1.83 -7.51
CA LEU A 86 1.84 0.57 -7.39
C LEU A 86 0.98 -0.45 -6.64
N ASP A 87 1.49 -1.67 -6.56
CA ASP A 87 0.90 -2.75 -5.78
C ASP A 87 1.93 -3.39 -4.86
N GLU A 88 1.48 -4.27 -3.96
CA GLU A 88 2.38 -5.01 -3.07
C GLU A 88 3.47 -5.75 -3.86
N GLY A 89 3.13 -6.31 -5.02
CA GLY A 89 4.03 -7.10 -5.86
C GLY A 89 5.23 -6.32 -6.38
N THR A 90 5.15 -4.99 -6.42
CA THR A 90 6.27 -4.10 -6.78
C THR A 90 7.39 -4.13 -5.73
N PHE A 91 7.05 -4.45 -4.48
CA PHE A 91 7.99 -4.44 -3.36
C PHE A 91 8.50 -5.84 -3.00
N LEU A 92 7.80 -6.90 -3.40
CA LEU A 92 8.11 -8.28 -3.05
C LEU A 92 9.22 -8.86 -3.96
N PRO A 93 10.07 -9.76 -3.44
CA PRO A 93 11.11 -10.42 -4.22
C PRO A 93 10.55 -11.44 -5.23
N ASP A 94 9.45 -12.11 -4.87
CA ASP A 94 8.67 -12.96 -5.77
C ASP A 94 7.18 -12.64 -5.60
N ARG A 95 6.59 -12.04 -6.63
CA ARG A 95 5.17 -11.69 -6.64
C ARG A 95 4.26 -12.85 -7.08
N ILE A 96 4.80 -13.85 -7.78
CA ILE A 96 4.03 -14.90 -8.46
C ILE A 96 3.86 -16.13 -7.56
N ASN A 97 4.95 -16.61 -6.94
CA ASN A 97 4.94 -17.89 -6.24
C ASN A 97 4.79 -17.74 -4.73
N ARG A 98 3.74 -17.05 -4.28
CA ARG A 98 3.47 -16.86 -2.84
C ARG A 98 2.39 -17.83 -2.37
N LYS A 99 2.54 -18.36 -1.15
CA LYS A 99 1.61 -19.38 -0.62
C LYS A 99 0.15 -18.93 -0.59
N TYR A 100 -0.10 -17.65 -0.30
CA TYR A 100 -1.43 -17.07 -0.19
C TYR A 100 -1.69 -15.93 -1.18
N GLY A 101 -0.89 -15.86 -2.25
CA GLY A 101 -1.00 -14.76 -3.18
C GLY A 101 -0.27 -14.98 -4.50
N ASP A 102 -0.63 -14.16 -5.48
CA ASP A 102 -0.09 -14.18 -6.82
C ASP A 102 0.00 -12.75 -7.38
N ASN A 103 0.03 -12.61 -8.70
CA ASN A 103 0.03 -11.30 -9.38
C ASN A 103 -1.21 -10.44 -9.09
N GLN A 104 -2.29 -11.04 -8.59
CA GLN A 104 -3.55 -10.38 -8.27
C GLN A 104 -3.69 -10.05 -6.77
N GLY A 105 -2.69 -10.34 -5.94
CA GLY A 105 -2.72 -9.99 -4.52
C GLY A 105 -2.83 -11.23 -3.62
N TYR A 106 -3.75 -11.23 -2.67
CA TYR A 106 -3.93 -12.28 -1.66
C TYR A 106 -5.30 -12.93 -1.75
N SER A 107 -5.36 -14.22 -1.38
CA SER A 107 -6.60 -14.99 -1.29
C SER A 107 -6.75 -15.66 0.07
N ILE A 108 -7.94 -15.56 0.66
CA ILE A 108 -8.33 -16.24 1.89
C ILE A 108 -9.59 -17.06 1.61
N THR A 109 -9.57 -18.32 2.03
CA THR A 109 -10.73 -19.22 1.98
C THR A 109 -11.09 -19.74 3.38
N GLU A 110 -12.20 -20.46 3.50
CA GLU A 110 -12.55 -21.18 4.74
C GLU A 110 -11.50 -22.21 5.17
N LYS A 111 -10.68 -22.70 4.23
CA LYS A 111 -9.61 -23.68 4.50
C LYS A 111 -8.27 -23.02 4.85
N THR A 112 -8.12 -21.72 4.60
CA THR A 112 -6.88 -20.99 4.90
C THR A 112 -6.58 -21.02 6.39
N ASP A 113 -5.40 -21.50 6.78
CA ASP A 113 -4.89 -21.32 8.14
C ASP A 113 -4.62 -19.82 8.38
N LEU A 114 -5.29 -19.24 9.37
CA LEU A 114 -5.23 -17.79 9.60
C LEU A 114 -3.89 -17.35 10.18
N ASP A 115 -3.28 -18.14 11.06
CA ASP A 115 -2.02 -17.79 11.71
C ASP A 115 -0.86 -17.91 10.72
N GLU A 116 -0.90 -18.92 9.87
CA GLU A 116 0.06 -19.06 8.77
C GLU A 116 -0.12 -17.94 7.73
N PHE A 117 -1.37 -17.58 7.39
CA PHE A 117 -1.65 -16.43 6.53
C PHE A 117 -1.08 -15.13 7.10
N ILE A 118 -1.35 -14.86 8.38
CA ILE A 118 -0.81 -13.67 9.06
C ILE A 118 0.72 -13.68 9.03
N SER A 119 1.35 -14.82 9.28
CA SER A 119 2.81 -14.95 9.26
C SER A 119 3.42 -14.66 7.88
N ALA A 120 2.74 -15.12 6.81
CA ALA A 120 3.16 -14.83 5.44
C ALA A 120 3.03 -13.34 5.11
N VAL A 121 1.87 -12.73 5.37
CA VAL A 121 1.68 -11.28 5.12
C VAL A 121 2.57 -10.43 6.02
N LYS A 122 2.87 -10.91 7.23
CA LYS A 122 3.84 -10.29 8.13
C LYS A 122 5.22 -10.20 7.50
N THR A 123 5.68 -11.30 6.92
CA THR A 123 6.95 -11.35 6.20
C THR A 123 6.94 -10.37 5.03
N ASP A 124 5.88 -10.37 4.21
CA ASP A 124 5.74 -9.48 3.06
C ASP A 124 5.81 -7.99 3.47
N PHE A 125 5.08 -7.62 4.53
CA PHE A 125 5.03 -6.23 4.99
C PHE A 125 6.28 -5.79 5.72
N GLU A 126 6.72 -6.53 6.73
CA GLU A 126 7.78 -6.09 7.63
C GLU A 126 9.17 -6.22 7.01
N ASN A 127 9.40 -7.22 6.15
CA ASN A 127 10.72 -7.41 5.54
C ASN A 127 10.89 -6.70 4.19
N TYR A 128 9.78 -6.43 3.47
CA TYR A 128 9.86 -5.91 2.10
C TYR A 128 9.10 -4.61 1.89
N ILE A 129 7.79 -4.57 2.13
CA ILE A 129 6.96 -3.41 1.77
C ILE A 129 7.29 -2.19 2.64
N LEU A 130 7.20 -2.32 3.97
CA LEU A 130 7.35 -1.18 4.89
C LEU A 130 8.78 -0.58 4.89
N PRO A 131 9.87 -1.37 4.87
CA PRO A 131 11.21 -0.81 4.78
C PRO A 131 11.40 0.03 3.52
N LYS A 132 10.96 -0.49 2.37
CA LYS A 132 11.05 0.19 1.07
C LYS A 132 10.19 1.45 1.00
N LEU A 133 8.99 1.43 1.59
CA LEU A 133 8.16 2.63 1.66
C LEU A 133 8.75 3.70 2.57
N ASP A 134 9.50 3.31 3.61
CA ASP A 134 10.08 4.31 4.50
C ASP A 134 11.36 4.92 3.97
N GLU A 135 12.04 4.29 3.00
CA GLU A 135 13.32 4.72 2.43
C GLU A 135 13.30 6.16 1.89
N PRO A 136 12.37 6.58 1.00
CA PRO A 136 12.31 7.97 0.56
C PRO A 136 11.94 8.92 1.70
N LYS A 137 12.72 9.98 1.90
CA LYS A 137 12.48 11.01 2.93
C LYS A 137 12.13 12.38 2.33
N SER A 138 12.33 12.57 1.04
CA SER A 138 12.07 13.81 0.30
C SER A 138 11.51 13.54 -1.10
N LEU A 139 11.01 14.58 -1.78
CA LEU A 139 10.60 14.46 -3.19
C LEU A 139 11.76 14.07 -4.11
N HIS A 140 12.98 14.52 -3.80
CA HIS A 140 14.18 14.12 -4.54
C HIS A 140 14.41 12.61 -4.41
N ASP A 141 14.33 12.06 -3.19
CA ASP A 141 14.46 10.62 -2.96
C ASP A 141 13.35 9.85 -3.68
N CYS A 142 12.12 10.36 -3.70
CA CYS A 142 11.03 9.73 -4.46
C CYS A 142 11.35 9.65 -5.95
N VAL A 143 11.93 10.70 -6.55
CA VAL A 143 12.35 10.67 -7.97
C VAL A 143 13.46 9.65 -8.21
N GLN A 144 14.45 9.57 -7.32
CA GLN A 144 15.54 8.59 -7.44
C GLN A 144 15.01 7.16 -7.27
N TYR A 145 14.23 6.94 -6.21
CA TYR A 145 13.72 5.64 -5.83
C TYR A 145 12.71 5.11 -6.85
N TYR A 146 11.70 5.89 -7.24
CA TYR A 146 10.67 5.45 -8.20
C TYR A 146 11.03 5.70 -9.67
N GLY A 147 12.14 6.42 -9.94
CA GLY A 147 12.51 6.84 -11.29
C GLY A 147 12.81 5.71 -12.27
N HIS A 148 13.15 4.53 -11.77
CA HIS A 148 13.36 3.32 -12.58
C HIS A 148 12.04 2.68 -13.05
N LEU A 149 10.89 3.06 -12.47
CA LEU A 149 9.58 2.57 -12.88
C LEU A 149 9.15 3.34 -14.14
N SER A 150 9.23 2.71 -15.31
CA SER A 150 9.05 3.35 -16.63
C SER A 150 7.91 4.38 -16.70
N PHE A 151 6.67 3.96 -16.44
CA PHE A 151 5.52 4.85 -16.52
C PHE A 151 5.39 5.78 -15.29
N TRP A 152 5.48 5.22 -14.08
CA TRP A 152 5.21 5.96 -12.84
C TRP A 152 6.33 6.92 -12.43
N GLY A 153 7.58 6.54 -12.67
CA GLY A 153 8.76 7.37 -12.44
C GLY A 153 8.75 8.60 -13.35
N GLU A 154 8.46 8.43 -14.64
CA GLU A 154 8.32 9.56 -15.57
C GLU A 154 7.13 10.45 -15.21
N ARG A 155 5.98 9.86 -14.85
CA ARG A 155 4.82 10.63 -14.39
C ARG A 155 5.16 11.47 -13.15
N LEU A 156 5.86 10.90 -12.18
CA LEU A 156 6.27 11.62 -10.97
C LEU A 156 7.20 12.80 -11.28
N LYS A 157 8.19 12.61 -12.17
CA LYS A 157 9.09 13.69 -12.61
C LYS A 157 8.32 14.84 -13.28
N ILE A 158 7.36 14.51 -14.16
CA ILE A 158 6.51 15.51 -14.82
C ILE A 158 5.71 16.30 -13.79
N LEU A 159 5.04 15.62 -12.85
CA LEU A 159 4.25 16.27 -11.81
C LEU A 159 5.08 17.21 -10.94
N ILE A 160 6.28 16.77 -10.53
CA ILE A 160 7.20 17.60 -9.73
C ILE A 160 7.65 18.84 -10.51
N LYS A 161 7.97 18.69 -11.80
CA LYS A 161 8.41 19.79 -12.66
C LYS A 161 7.30 20.80 -12.93
N GLU A 162 6.10 20.34 -13.32
CA GLU A 162 4.96 21.21 -13.63
C GLU A 162 4.54 22.06 -12.42
N ASN A 163 4.71 21.53 -11.22
CA ASN A 163 4.33 22.19 -9.97
C ASN A 163 5.51 22.87 -9.26
N LYS A 164 6.70 22.91 -9.87
CA LYS A 164 7.92 23.54 -9.33
C LYS A 164 8.25 23.09 -7.90
N LEU A 165 8.09 21.79 -7.62
CA LEU A 165 8.22 21.23 -6.27
C LEU A 165 9.67 20.92 -5.88
N LEU A 166 10.59 21.00 -6.82
CA LEU A 166 12.03 20.97 -6.59
C LEU A 166 12.64 22.23 -7.20
N ALA A 167 13.58 22.84 -6.47
CA ALA A 167 14.36 23.99 -6.91
C ALA A 167 15.45 23.59 -7.92
#